data_AF-A0A7L6AXC4-F1
#
_entry.id   AF-A0A7L6AXC4-F1
#
_cell.length_a   1.000
_cell.length_b   1.000
_cell.length_c   1.000
_cell.angle_alpha   90.00
_cell.angle_beta   90.00
_cell.angle_gamma   90.00
#
_symmetry.space_group_name_H-M   'P 1'
#
loop_
_entity.id
_entity.type
_entity.pdbx_description
1 polymer ?
#
loop_
_entity_poly.entity_id
_entity_poly.type
_entity_poly.pdbx_seq_one_letter_code
_entity_poly.pdbx_strand_id
1 'polypeptide(L)' 'MKYTVTAINGGDTATGVEVQDLLPAGVTYQTYNASQGVYTNSTGIWAVGSLDNGESATLTIEVKAN' A
#
# COMPACT_ATOMS: atom_id res chain seq x y z
N MET A 1 14.52 -5.72 -4.66
CA MET A 1 14.00 -4.44 -5.21
C MET A 1 12.85 -3.98 -4.33
N LYS A 2 12.48 -2.70 -4.39
CA LYS A 2 11.42 -2.12 -3.56
C LYS A 2 10.43 -1.33 -4.40
N TYR A 3 9.15 -1.49 -4.11
CA TYR A 3 8.09 -0.59 -4.54
C TYR A 3 7.60 0.18 -3.32
N THR A 4 7.34 1.48 -3.48
CA THR A 4 6.83 2.33 -2.40
C THR A 4 5.58 3.05 -2.90
N VAL A 5 4.50 2.90 -2.15
CA VAL A 5 3.21 3.55 -2.37
C VAL A 5 2.97 4.51 -1.22
N THR A 6 2.53 5.73 -1.54
CA THR A 6 2.15 6.75 -0.56
C THR A 6 0.72 7.17 -0.85
N ALA A 7 -0.17 6.98 0.12
CA ALA A 7 -1.53 7.49 0.09
C ALA A 7 -1.59 8.78 0.93
N ILE A 8 -2.15 9.86 0.37
CA ILE A 8 -2.31 11.15 1.03
C ILE A 8 -3.77 11.55 0.90
N ASN A 9 -4.43 11.89 2.00
CA ASN A 9 -5.76 12.47 1.95
C ASN A 9 -5.68 13.99 1.87
N GLY A 10 -6.20 14.57 0.79
CA GLY A 10 -6.23 16.03 0.57
C GLY A 10 -7.58 16.69 0.87
N GLY A 11 -8.56 15.95 1.40
CA GLY A 11 -9.92 16.43 1.71
C GLY A 11 -10.32 16.14 3.15
N ASP A 12 -11.63 16.13 3.42
CA ASP A 12 -12.17 15.72 4.72
C ASP A 12 -11.76 14.29 5.09
N THR A 13 -11.86 13.91 6.37
CA THR A 13 -11.48 12.57 6.86
C THR A 13 -12.11 11.47 6.01
N ALA A 14 -11.25 10.63 5.44
CA ALA A 14 -11.64 9.47 4.66
C ALA A 14 -11.60 8.23 5.56
N THR A 15 -12.62 7.38 5.47
CA THR A 15 -12.71 6.12 6.23
C THR A 15 -12.82 4.95 5.27
N GLY A 16 -12.21 3.81 5.59
CA GLY A 16 -12.25 2.63 4.73
C GLY A 16 -11.45 2.81 3.44
N VAL A 17 -10.36 3.57 3.50
CA VAL A 17 -9.45 3.78 2.38
C VAL A 17 -8.76 2.46 2.04
N GLU A 18 -8.87 2.08 0.77
CA GLU A 18 -8.18 0.94 0.18
C GLU A 18 -7.41 1.41 -1.05
N VAL A 19 -6.20 0.88 -1.23
CA VAL A 19 -5.38 1.11 -2.43
C VAL A 19 -5.13 -0.24 -3.08
N GLN A 20 -5.42 -0.38 -4.36
CA GLN A 20 -5.12 -1.59 -5.12
C GLN A 20 -3.86 -1.38 -5.97
N ASP A 21 -2.80 -2.14 -5.67
CA ASP A 21 -1.56 -2.18 -6.43
C ASP A 21 -1.11 -3.65 -6.61
N LEU A 22 -1.20 -4.12 -7.85
CA LEU A 22 -0.79 -5.46 -8.26
C LEU A 22 0.65 -5.40 -8.76
N LEU A 23 1.51 -6.23 -8.15
CA LEU A 23 2.90 -6.35 -8.57
C LEU A 23 2.99 -6.77 -10.04
N PRO A 24 3.87 -6.13 -10.83
CA PRO A 24 4.02 -6.43 -12.25
C PRO A 24 4.56 -7.85 -12.46
N ALA A 25 4.38 -8.37 -13.69
CA ALA A 25 5.04 -9.61 -14.07
C ALA A 25 6.58 -9.48 -14.00
N GLY A 26 7.26 -10.58 -13.67
CA GLY A 26 8.73 -10.62 -13.58
C GLY A 26 9.31 -10.32 -12.20
N VAL A 27 8.46 -10.13 -11.18
CA VAL A 27 8.89 -10.05 -9.79
C VAL A 27 8.13 -11.05 -8.91
N THR A 28 8.75 -11.47 -7.82
CA THR A 28 8.15 -12.30 -6.79
C THR A 28 8.14 -11.54 -5.45
N TYR A 29 6.94 -11.41 -4.86
CA TYR A 29 6.74 -10.85 -3.53
C TYR A 29 7.61 -11.54 -2.47
N GLN A 30 8.20 -10.77 -1.56
CA GLN A 30 8.95 -11.28 -0.41
C GLN A 30 8.29 -10.88 0.90
N THR A 31 8.14 -9.57 1.13
CA THR A 31 7.54 -9.01 2.34
C THR A 31 6.97 -7.62 2.05
N TYR A 32 6.22 -7.07 3.00
CA TYR A 32 5.86 -5.66 3.02
C TYR A 32 6.07 -5.04 4.39
N ASN A 33 6.20 -3.73 4.41
CA ASN A 33 6.10 -2.91 5.61
C ASN A 33 5.16 -1.73 5.32
N ALA A 34 4.11 -1.61 6.12
CA ALA A 34 3.15 -0.51 6.02
C ALA A 34 3.22 0.34 7.29
N SER A 35 3.12 1.65 7.15
CA SER A 35 2.97 2.55 8.31
C SER A 35 1.63 2.37 9.00
N GLN A 36 0.61 1.96 8.24
CA GLN A 36 -0.74 1.66 8.69
C GLN A 36 -1.41 0.66 7.76
N GLY A 37 -2.34 -0.13 8.30
CA GLY A 37 -3.16 -1.02 7.50
C GLY A 37 -2.45 -2.32 7.13
N VAL A 38 -3.10 -3.11 6.28
CA VAL A 38 -2.66 -4.46 5.90
C VAL A 38 -2.64 -4.61 4.39
N TYR A 39 -1.51 -5.07 3.85
CA TYR A 39 -1.40 -5.41 2.42
C TYR A 39 -1.61 -6.91 2.20
N THR A 40 -2.43 -7.24 1.21
CA THR A 40 -2.73 -8.61 0.79
C THR A 40 -2.19 -8.84 -0.62
N ASN A 41 -1.03 -9.49 -0.72
CA ASN A 41 -0.34 -9.72 -2.00
C ASN A 41 -1.17 -10.50 -3.03
N SER A 42 -2.06 -11.40 -2.61
CA SER A 42 -2.88 -12.19 -3.54
C SER A 42 -3.91 -11.34 -4.31
N THR A 43 -4.36 -10.22 -3.74
CA THR A 43 -5.34 -9.31 -4.35
C THR A 43 -4.72 -7.98 -4.78
N GLY A 44 -3.52 -7.68 -4.29
CA GLY A 44 -2.87 -6.38 -4.42
C GLY A 44 -3.53 -5.28 -3.56
N ILE A 45 -4.44 -5.63 -2.66
CA ILE A 45 -5.18 -4.63 -1.87
C ILE A 45 -4.39 -4.29 -0.60
N TRP A 46 -4.16 -3.01 -0.40
CA TRP A 46 -3.73 -2.39 0.85
C TRP A 46 -4.91 -1.71 1.53
N ALA A 47 -5.42 -2.31 2.60
CA ALA A 47 -6.46 -1.73 3.43
C ALA A 47 -5.84 -0.75 4.43
N VAL A 48 -5.81 0.54 4.08
CA VAL A 48 -5.18 1.61 4.87
C VAL A 48 -6.01 1.94 6.12
N GLY A 49 -7.34 1.93 5.99
CA GLY A 49 -8.25 2.32 7.07
C GLY A 49 -8.66 3.78 6.98
N SER A 50 -8.58 4.54 8.06
CA SER A 50 -8.92 5.97 8.03
C SER A 50 -7.68 6.83 7.78
N LEU A 51 -7.87 7.95 7.07
CA LEU A 51 -6.89 9.01 6.88
C LEU A 51 -7.56 10.36 7.13
N ASP A 52 -7.08 11.12 8.11
CA ASP A 52 -7.53 12.49 8.36
C ASP A 52 -7.06 13.45 7.27
N ASN A 53 -7.61 14.66 7.25
CA ASN A 53 -7.22 15.69 6.29
C ASN A 53 -5.72 16.01 6.41
N GLY A 54 -4.98 15.81 5.32
CA GLY A 54 -3.53 16.00 5.26
C GLY A 54 -2.72 14.81 5.78
N GLU A 55 -3.36 13.76 6.31
CA GLU A 55 -2.67 12.55 6.75
C GLU A 55 -2.20 11.72 5.55
N SER A 56 -1.08 11.02 5.75
CA SER A 56 -0.54 10.10 4.76
C SER A 56 -0.12 8.78 5.39
N ALA A 57 -0.29 7.70 4.65
CA ALA A 57 0.27 6.40 4.97
C ALA A 57 1.22 5.95 3.85
N THR A 58 2.16 5.08 4.19
CA THR A 58 3.09 4.49 3.24
C THR A 58 3.08 2.96 3.30
N LEU A 59 3.28 2.34 2.15
CA LEU A 59 3.47 0.91 1.98
C LEU A 59 4.75 0.69 1.18
N THR A 60 5.68 -0.08 1.72
CA THR A 60 6.86 -0.55 1.01
C THR A 60 6.77 -2.06 0.79
N ILE A 61 6.85 -2.50 -0.45
CA ILE A 61 6.83 -3.91 -0.84
C ILE A 61 8.22 -4.30 -1.30
N GLU A 62 8.80 -5.32 -0.67
CA GLU A 62 10.06 -5.90 -1.10
C GLU A 62 9.79 -7.08 -2.03
N VAL A 63 10.48 -7.06 -3.17
CA VAL A 63 10.36 -8.08 -4.21
C VAL A 63 11.72 -8.58 -4.67
N LYS A 64 11.73 -9.78 -5.24
CA LYS A 64 12.87 -10.35 -5.96
C LYS A 64 12.58 -10.36 -7.46
N ALA A 65 13.58 -10.02 -8.29
CA ALA A 65 13.46 -10.20 -9.74
C ALA A 65 13.47 -11.69 -10.06
N ASN A 66 12.66 -12.08 -11.05
CA ASN A 66 12.66 -13.45 -11.57
C ASN A 66 13.74 -13.65 -12.62
#